data_AF-A0AAQ2C8H1-F1
#
_entry.id   AF-A0AAQ2C8H1-F1
#
_cell.length_a   1.000
_cell.length_b   1.000
_cell.length_c   1.000
_cell.angle_alpha   90.00
_cell.angle_beta   90.00
_cell.angle_gamma   90.00
#
_symmetry.space_group_name_H-M   'P 1'
#
loop_
_entity.id
_entity.type
_entity.pdbx_description
1 polymer ?
#
loop_
_entity_poly.entity_id
_entity_poly.type
_entity_poly.pdbx_seq_one_letter_code
_entity_poly.pdbx_strand_id
1 'polypeptide(L)'
;MRKRIIATYIATGAVATALIAAGTVPAIAQNSDARNGDGQGPGAGSGTSTSQPHAHSEMMKNGQENHVGMGDGNGAGTGMGAGNGAEKGTGNRGAGMGAGIADVASGTMTDEEKTAIAAMAEEEKLAHDLYVAFADLYDTPEFSRVAKAEVKHLDAVRTLLERYAVTDPTDGIEAGTFTTDSTQKLYDTLLADGSASQDAALEAARTVEKTDIADLTAAQDGVTAPDVLAVYEHLLAGSERHLVAFGG
;
A
#
# COMPACT_ATOMS: atom_id res chain seq x y z
N MET A 1 13.63 20.88 35.05
CA MET A 1 12.21 21.13 34.79
C MET A 1 11.86 20.56 33.43
N ARG A 2 11.23 19.37 33.39
CA ARG A 2 10.82 18.71 32.14
C ARG A 2 9.48 19.31 31.72
N LYS A 3 9.45 20.05 30.61
CA LYS A 3 8.18 20.45 29.98
C LYS A 3 7.54 19.19 29.42
N ARG A 4 6.59 18.63 30.17
CA ARG A 4 5.60 17.69 29.67
C ARG A 4 4.64 18.50 28.80
N ILE A 5 4.89 18.54 27.50
CA ILE A 5 3.88 18.96 26.54
C ILE A 5 2.98 17.75 26.35
N ILE A 6 1.87 17.79 27.08
CA ILE A 6 0.68 17.01 26.79
C ILE A 6 0.19 17.54 25.44
N ALA A 7 0.29 16.72 24.40
CA ALA A 7 -0.42 16.96 23.15
C ALA A 7 -1.52 15.92 23.07
N THR A 8 -2.73 16.41 23.35
CA THR A 8 -4.00 15.76 23.06
C THR A 8 -4.02 15.29 21.60
N TYR A 9 -3.84 13.98 21.38
CA TYR A 9 -4.05 13.32 20.09
C TYR A 9 -5.14 12.24 20.16
N ILE A 10 -5.87 12.20 21.27
CA ILE A 10 -7.08 11.39 21.39
C ILE A 10 -8.23 12.22 20.80
N ALA A 11 -8.98 11.63 19.86
CA ALA A 11 -10.33 12.01 19.45
C ALA A 11 -10.54 12.82 18.14
N THR A 12 -9.72 12.62 17.12
CA THR A 12 -10.24 12.69 15.74
C THR A 12 -9.56 11.60 14.96
N GLY A 13 -10.31 10.67 14.36
CA GLY A 13 -9.81 9.57 13.51
C GLY A 13 -9.12 10.03 12.22
N ALA A 14 -8.24 11.00 12.32
CA ALA A 14 -7.18 11.23 11.37
C ALA A 14 -6.03 10.34 11.85
N VAL A 15 -5.71 9.31 11.05
CA VAL A 15 -4.35 8.75 10.92
C VAL A 15 -3.37 9.83 11.35
N ALA A 16 -2.54 9.55 12.36
CA ALA A 16 -1.70 10.59 12.92
C ALA A 16 -0.96 11.26 11.78
N THR A 17 -1.24 12.55 11.56
CA THR A 17 -0.50 13.34 10.57
C THR A 17 0.95 13.34 11.03
N ALA A 18 1.71 12.35 10.58
CA ALA A 18 3.16 12.36 10.61
C ALA A 18 3.52 13.62 9.84
N LEU A 19 4.01 14.62 10.57
CA LEU A 19 4.63 15.80 9.99
C LEU A 19 5.82 15.29 9.16
N ILE A 20 5.58 15.01 7.87
CA ILE A 20 6.65 14.75 6.91
C ILE A 20 7.41 16.06 6.79
N ALA A 21 8.54 16.14 7.51
CA ALA A 21 9.51 17.19 7.33
C ALA A 21 10.17 16.96 5.96
N ALA A 22 9.55 17.49 4.91
CA ALA A 22 10.16 17.54 3.59
C ALA A 22 11.52 18.24 3.71
N GLY A 23 12.60 17.45 3.63
CA GLY A 23 13.93 17.96 3.46
C GLY A 23 13.95 18.77 2.17
N THR A 24 14.05 20.09 2.29
CA THR A 24 14.18 20.97 1.14
C THR A 24 15.50 20.65 0.42
N VAL A 25 15.41 19.98 -0.73
CA VAL A 25 16.52 19.98 -1.69
C VAL A 25 16.56 21.39 -2.30
N PRO A 26 17.64 22.16 -2.16
CA PRO A 26 17.69 23.48 -2.76
C PRO A 26 17.70 23.31 -4.29
N ALA A 27 16.68 23.89 -4.94
CA ALA A 27 16.63 24.00 -6.39
C ALA A 27 17.87 24.74 -6.90
N ILE A 28 18.62 24.10 -7.78
CA ILE A 28 19.71 24.74 -8.53
C ILE A 28 19.06 25.71 -9.52
N ALA A 29 19.13 27.00 -9.23
CA ALA A 29 18.69 28.05 -10.13
C ALA A 29 19.57 28.07 -11.39
N GLN A 30 19.02 27.63 -12.52
CA GLN A 30 19.60 27.95 -13.83
C GLN A 30 19.27 29.40 -14.16
N ASN A 31 20.30 30.24 -14.07
CA ASN A 31 20.28 31.62 -14.53
C ASN A 31 20.11 31.67 -16.05
N SER A 32 18.95 32.09 -16.53
CA SER A 32 18.75 32.47 -17.93
C SER A 32 18.93 33.99 -18.05
N ASP A 33 20.18 34.40 -18.30
CA ASP A 33 20.48 35.79 -18.61
C ASP A 33 20.09 36.06 -20.07
N ALA A 34 19.06 36.87 -20.23
CA ALA A 34 18.55 37.36 -21.48
C ALA A 34 19.53 38.36 -22.11
N ARG A 35 19.86 38.18 -23.38
CA ARG A 35 20.37 39.27 -24.23
C ARG A 35 19.55 39.35 -25.51
N ASN A 36 18.77 40.42 -25.59
CA ASN A 36 18.10 40.93 -26.77
C ASN A 36 18.87 42.13 -27.33
N GLY A 37 18.80 42.31 -28.64
CA GLY A 37 19.26 43.48 -29.42
C GLY A 37 20.29 43.07 -30.48
N ASP A 38 20.19 43.40 -31.76
CA ASP A 38 19.32 44.28 -32.53
C ASP A 38 19.46 43.88 -34.02
N GLY A 39 18.50 44.23 -34.89
CA GLY A 39 18.81 44.38 -36.33
C GLY A 39 17.72 44.11 -37.36
N GLN A 40 16.88 45.14 -37.59
CA GLN A 40 16.53 45.68 -38.91
C GLN A 40 15.86 44.81 -40.01
N GLY A 41 14.58 45.11 -40.29
CA GLY A 41 14.14 45.57 -41.63
C GLY A 41 13.38 44.59 -42.55
N PRO A 42 12.42 45.07 -43.38
CA PRO A 42 11.24 44.29 -43.78
C PRO A 42 11.26 43.81 -45.25
N GLY A 43 10.55 42.72 -45.55
CA GLY A 43 10.32 42.23 -46.91
C GLY A 43 8.99 41.49 -47.03
N ALA A 44 8.04 42.12 -47.73
CA ALA A 44 6.76 41.54 -48.10
C ALA A 44 6.92 40.40 -49.13
N GLY A 45 6.03 39.41 -49.10
CA GLY A 45 5.96 38.37 -50.12
C GLY A 45 4.81 37.40 -49.92
N SER A 46 3.69 37.68 -50.57
CA SER A 46 2.53 36.81 -50.73
C SER A 46 2.89 35.47 -51.39
N GLY A 47 2.22 34.39 -50.99
CA GLY A 47 2.34 33.11 -51.68
C GLY A 47 1.39 32.05 -51.14
N THR A 48 0.17 32.08 -51.65
CA THR A 48 -0.81 30.99 -51.69
C THR A 48 -0.20 29.60 -51.92
N SER A 49 -0.76 28.58 -51.27
CA SER A 49 -1.54 27.52 -51.95
C SER A 49 -1.38 26.13 -51.32
N THR A 50 -2.53 25.58 -50.92
CA THR A 50 -3.00 24.20 -51.17
C THR A 50 -2.35 22.98 -50.52
N SER A 51 -3.23 22.28 -49.80
CA SER A 51 -3.57 20.86 -49.97
C SER A 51 -2.74 19.80 -49.25
N GLN A 52 -3.33 19.34 -48.14
CA GLN A 52 -3.69 17.97 -47.77
C GLN A 52 -2.69 16.79 -47.83
N PRO A 53 -2.90 15.79 -46.93
CA PRO A 53 -1.90 14.78 -46.58
C PRO A 53 -2.01 13.53 -47.45
N HIS A 54 -0.91 12.78 -47.53
CA HIS A 54 -0.94 11.38 -47.92
C HIS A 54 -0.29 10.50 -46.87
N ALA A 55 -1.11 9.58 -46.36
CA ALA A 55 -0.68 8.37 -45.68
C ALA A 55 -0.05 7.38 -46.67
N HIS A 56 0.55 6.34 -46.07
CA HIS A 56 0.72 4.97 -46.57
C HIS A 56 2.18 4.56 -46.87
N SER A 57 2.72 3.67 -46.04
CA SER A 57 3.24 2.39 -46.53
C SER A 57 3.30 1.38 -45.38
N GLU A 58 2.43 0.38 -45.45
CA GLU A 58 2.71 -0.94 -44.91
C GLU A 58 3.92 -1.57 -45.63
N MET A 59 4.62 -2.45 -44.92
CA MET A 59 5.05 -3.80 -45.33
C MET A 59 6.39 -4.14 -44.66
N MET A 60 6.41 -5.17 -43.81
CA MET A 60 7.17 -6.42 -44.06
C MET A 60 6.77 -7.51 -43.04
N LYS A 61 6.28 -8.62 -43.61
CA LYS A 61 6.18 -9.99 -43.07
C LYS A 61 7.60 -10.51 -42.75
N ASN A 62 7.90 -11.64 -42.10
CA ASN A 62 7.23 -12.87 -41.67
C ASN A 62 8.28 -13.61 -40.79
N GLY A 63 7.89 -14.52 -39.90
CA GLY A 63 8.88 -15.37 -39.21
C GLY A 63 8.29 -16.33 -38.19
N GLN A 64 7.39 -17.19 -38.67
CA GLN A 64 6.67 -18.22 -37.92
C GLN A 64 7.51 -19.50 -37.87
N GLU A 65 7.88 -19.97 -36.67
CA GLU A 65 8.34 -21.35 -36.47
C GLU A 65 7.57 -22.00 -35.32
N ASN A 66 6.93 -23.11 -35.68
CA ASN A 66 6.21 -24.03 -34.82
C ASN A 66 7.22 -24.90 -34.04
N HIS A 67 6.98 -25.14 -32.75
CA HIS A 67 7.37 -26.41 -32.16
C HIS A 67 6.33 -26.88 -31.14
N VAL A 68 5.56 -27.86 -31.60
CA VAL A 68 4.69 -28.74 -30.80
C VAL A 68 5.59 -29.77 -30.10
N GLY A 69 5.38 -29.97 -28.81
CA GLY A 69 6.06 -30.97 -28.01
C GLY A 69 5.19 -31.41 -26.83
N MET A 70 4.19 -32.25 -27.10
CA MET A 70 3.56 -33.10 -26.09
C MET A 70 4.57 -34.15 -25.65
N GLY A 71 4.78 -34.28 -24.35
CA GLY A 71 5.58 -35.33 -23.72
C GLY A 71 4.85 -35.87 -22.50
N ASP A 72 4.08 -36.95 -22.70
CA ASP A 72 3.44 -37.74 -21.65
C ASP A 72 4.50 -38.51 -20.86
N GLY A 73 4.62 -38.23 -19.56
CA GLY A 73 5.50 -38.91 -18.62
C GLY A 73 4.71 -39.63 -17.52
N ASN A 74 4.40 -40.91 -17.75
CA ASN A 74 3.85 -41.83 -16.76
C ASN A 74 4.89 -42.12 -15.66
N GLY A 75 4.66 -41.59 -14.45
CA GLY A 75 5.39 -41.96 -13.23
C GLY A 75 4.46 -42.61 -12.21
N ALA A 76 4.38 -43.95 -12.25
CA ALA A 76 3.66 -44.75 -11.27
C ALA A 76 4.44 -44.78 -9.94
N GLY A 77 3.88 -44.17 -8.90
CA GLY A 77 4.36 -44.27 -7.51
C GLY A 77 3.27 -44.87 -6.63
N THR A 78 3.31 -46.19 -6.45
CA THR A 78 2.41 -46.94 -5.57
C THR A 78 2.82 -46.73 -4.11
N GLY A 79 2.05 -45.95 -3.37
CA GLY A 79 2.19 -45.78 -1.91
C GLY A 79 0.86 -46.04 -1.21
N MET A 80 0.57 -47.30 -0.91
CA MET A 80 -0.57 -47.72 -0.10
C MET A 80 -0.26 -47.46 1.38
N GLY A 81 -0.91 -46.46 1.97
CA GLY A 81 -0.98 -46.23 3.40
C GLY A 81 -2.44 -46.17 3.84
N ALA A 82 -2.97 -47.31 4.27
CA ALA A 82 -4.31 -47.41 4.85
C ALA A 82 -4.32 -46.81 6.26
N GLY A 83 -5.09 -45.75 6.45
CA GLY A 83 -5.44 -45.20 7.76
C GLY A 83 -6.94 -44.95 7.80
N ASN A 84 -7.68 -45.87 8.40
CA ASN A 84 -9.10 -45.69 8.70
C ASN A 84 -9.23 -44.78 9.94
N GLY A 85 -9.87 -43.64 9.77
CA GLY A 85 -10.28 -42.75 10.85
C GLY A 85 -11.28 -41.74 10.31
N ALA A 86 -12.56 -42.09 10.39
CA ALA A 86 -13.66 -41.22 10.03
C ALA A 86 -13.80 -40.10 11.07
N GLU A 87 -13.71 -38.84 10.65
CA GLU A 87 -14.55 -37.82 11.26
C GLU A 87 -14.93 -36.75 10.24
N LYS A 88 -16.24 -36.58 10.14
CA LYS A 88 -16.95 -35.81 9.14
C LYS A 88 -17.17 -34.42 9.72
N GLY A 89 -16.23 -33.52 9.49
CA GLY A 89 -16.40 -32.09 9.71
C GLY A 89 -16.19 -31.38 8.38
N THR A 90 -17.28 -30.98 7.73
CA THR A 90 -17.27 -30.08 6.57
C THR A 90 -16.58 -28.78 6.98
N GLY A 91 -15.27 -28.72 6.75
CA GLY A 91 -14.48 -27.52 6.92
C GLY A 91 -14.93 -26.49 5.90
N ASN A 92 -15.63 -25.48 6.38
CA ASN A 92 -15.74 -24.20 5.70
C ASN A 92 -14.32 -23.60 5.64
N ARG A 93 -13.52 -24.03 4.66
CA ARG A 93 -12.27 -23.36 4.29
C ARG A 93 -12.64 -22.13 3.46
N GLY A 94 -13.34 -21.19 4.07
CA GLY A 94 -13.58 -19.86 3.54
C GLY A 94 -12.68 -18.88 4.28
N ALA A 95 -11.93 -18.10 3.50
CA ALA A 95 -11.30 -16.80 3.81
C ALA A 95 -10.83 -16.49 5.25
N GLY A 96 -9.55 -16.10 5.38
CA GLY A 96 -9.08 -15.34 6.54
C GLY A 96 -8.22 -16.13 7.53
N MET A 97 -6.94 -16.30 7.22
CA MET A 97 -5.92 -16.41 8.27
C MET A 97 -5.63 -14.99 8.79
N GLY A 98 -6.63 -14.36 9.41
CA GLY A 98 -6.43 -13.19 10.27
C GLY A 98 -5.80 -13.64 11.60
N ALA A 99 -5.61 -12.71 12.55
CA ALA A 99 -4.95 -12.93 13.85
C ALA A 99 -5.52 -14.05 14.75
N GLY A 100 -6.46 -14.89 14.27
CA GLY A 100 -6.92 -16.08 14.95
C GLY A 100 -7.90 -15.79 16.08
N ILE A 101 -8.72 -14.73 15.95
CA ILE A 101 -9.63 -14.29 17.02
C ILE A 101 -10.97 -15.03 17.07
N ALA A 102 -11.10 -16.19 16.40
CA ALA A 102 -12.35 -16.96 16.37
C ALA A 102 -12.77 -17.43 17.78
N ASP A 103 -11.81 -17.80 18.62
CA ASP A 103 -12.02 -18.27 19.99
C ASP A 103 -11.78 -17.19 21.05
N VAL A 104 -11.44 -15.96 20.64
CA VAL A 104 -11.23 -14.82 21.55
C VAL A 104 -12.56 -14.10 21.75
N ALA A 105 -12.98 -13.98 23.00
CA ALA A 105 -14.24 -13.33 23.35
C ALA A 105 -14.27 -11.87 22.88
N SER A 106 -15.38 -11.43 22.29
CA SER A 106 -15.59 -10.02 21.99
C SER A 106 -15.77 -9.20 23.26
N GLY A 107 -15.23 -7.99 23.27
CA GLY A 107 -15.53 -6.98 24.29
C GLY A 107 -16.61 -5.98 23.87
N THR A 108 -16.66 -4.84 24.57
CA THR A 108 -17.38 -3.64 24.16
C THR A 108 -16.39 -2.62 23.61
N MET A 109 -16.80 -1.86 22.60
CA MET A 109 -16.00 -0.74 22.07
C MET A 109 -16.76 0.58 22.18
N THR A 110 -16.03 1.66 22.45
CA THR A 110 -16.54 3.04 22.32
C THR A 110 -16.60 3.46 20.86
N ASP A 111 -17.26 4.59 20.58
CA ASP A 111 -17.34 5.12 19.22
C ASP A 111 -15.96 5.61 18.73
N GLU A 112 -15.11 6.10 19.64
CA GLU A 112 -13.74 6.47 19.34
C GLU A 112 -12.89 5.25 18.95
N GLU A 113 -12.99 4.14 19.68
CA GLU A 113 -12.28 2.89 19.35
C GLU A 113 -12.77 2.30 18.02
N LYS A 114 -14.08 2.41 17.73
CA LYS A 114 -14.64 2.01 16.43
C LYS A 114 -14.12 2.87 15.27
N THR A 115 -13.96 4.16 15.52
CA THR A 115 -13.35 5.08 14.55
C THR A 115 -11.88 4.70 14.33
N ALA A 116 -11.16 4.33 15.40
CA ALA A 116 -9.77 3.91 15.32
C ALA A 116 -9.59 2.63 14.47
N ILE A 117 -10.41 1.58 14.66
CA ILE A 117 -10.28 0.37 13.82
C ILE A 117 -10.61 0.63 12.34
N ALA A 118 -11.49 1.60 12.04
CA ALA A 118 -11.74 2.01 10.65
C ALA A 118 -10.53 2.73 10.05
N ALA A 119 -9.88 3.61 10.82
CA ALA A 119 -8.63 4.25 10.39
C ALA A 119 -7.51 3.23 10.16
N MET A 120 -7.36 2.23 11.05
CA MET A 120 -6.40 1.14 10.87
C MET A 120 -6.62 0.39 9.56
N ALA A 121 -7.88 0.18 9.13
CA ALA A 121 -8.14 -0.47 7.84
C ALA A 121 -7.60 0.34 6.65
N GLU A 122 -7.75 1.67 6.68
CA GLU A 122 -7.18 2.53 5.63
C GLU A 122 -5.65 2.62 5.70
N GLU A 123 -5.05 2.58 6.89
CA GLU A 123 -3.58 2.52 7.07
C GLU A 123 -2.98 1.24 6.48
N GLU A 124 -3.54 0.07 6.82
CA GLU A 124 -3.08 -1.22 6.27
C GLU A 124 -3.26 -1.29 4.74
N LYS A 125 -4.35 -0.72 4.21
CA LYS A 125 -4.53 -0.57 2.76
C LYS A 125 -3.50 0.39 2.15
N LEU A 126 -3.18 1.49 2.82
CA LEU A 126 -2.15 2.44 2.37
C LEU A 126 -0.79 1.75 2.27
N ALA A 127 -0.39 1.02 3.30
CA ALA A 127 0.83 0.23 3.31
C ALA A 127 0.86 -0.77 2.14
N HIS A 128 -0.20 -1.58 2.01
CA HIS A 128 -0.35 -2.52 0.90
C HIS A 128 -0.17 -1.85 -0.48
N ASP A 129 -0.98 -0.83 -0.77
CA ASP A 129 -1.02 -0.20 -2.09
C ASP A 129 0.29 0.50 -2.43
N LEU A 130 0.94 1.11 -1.43
CA LEU A 130 2.23 1.77 -1.60
C LEU A 130 3.34 0.75 -1.90
N TYR A 131 3.36 -0.38 -1.19
CA TYR A 131 4.36 -1.42 -1.38
C TYR A 131 4.17 -2.16 -2.71
N VAL A 132 2.93 -2.36 -3.16
CA VAL A 132 2.67 -2.85 -4.51
C VAL A 132 3.25 -1.89 -5.56
N ALA A 133 2.98 -0.58 -5.42
CA ALA A 133 3.52 0.40 -6.35
C ALA A 133 5.06 0.43 -6.37
N PHE A 134 5.72 0.33 -5.21
CA PHE A 134 7.18 0.26 -5.15
C PHE A 134 7.76 -1.04 -5.67
N ALA A 135 7.08 -2.18 -5.50
CA ALA A 135 7.51 -3.45 -6.07
C ALA A 135 7.48 -3.45 -7.61
N ASP A 136 6.58 -2.65 -8.22
CA ASP A 136 6.53 -2.48 -9.68
C ASP A 136 7.66 -1.58 -10.21
N LEU A 137 8.14 -0.64 -9.38
CA LEU A 137 9.20 0.31 -9.76
C LEU A 137 10.60 -0.23 -9.50
N TYR A 138 10.79 -1.02 -8.44
CA TYR A 138 12.10 -1.42 -7.93
C TYR A 138 12.20 -2.93 -7.72
N ASP A 139 13.35 -3.50 -8.10
CA ASP A 139 13.68 -4.92 -7.86
C ASP A 139 14.11 -5.14 -6.40
N THR A 140 13.19 -4.86 -5.47
CA THR A 140 13.35 -5.05 -4.02
C THR A 140 12.31 -6.06 -3.52
N PRO A 141 12.68 -7.33 -3.28
CA PRO A 141 11.75 -8.38 -2.88
C PRO A 141 10.94 -8.06 -1.61
N GLU A 142 11.49 -7.25 -0.71
CA GLU A 142 10.88 -6.77 0.54
C GLU A 142 9.50 -6.18 0.29
N PHE A 143 9.34 -5.29 -0.70
CA PHE A 143 8.06 -4.64 -0.98
C PHE A 143 6.97 -5.66 -1.30
N SER A 144 7.25 -6.61 -2.20
CA SER A 144 6.27 -7.64 -2.58
C SER A 144 5.94 -8.63 -1.44
N ARG A 145 6.89 -8.86 -0.53
CA ARG A 145 6.72 -9.75 0.62
C ARG A 145 5.88 -9.09 1.70
N VAL A 146 6.18 -7.84 2.01
CA VAL A 146 5.47 -7.05 3.01
C VAL A 146 4.07 -6.70 2.53
N ALA A 147 3.87 -6.31 1.27
CA ALA A 147 2.52 -6.11 0.71
C ALA A 147 1.59 -7.31 0.94
N LYS A 148 2.10 -8.54 0.79
CA LYS A 148 1.30 -9.75 1.08
C LYS A 148 0.95 -9.92 2.56
N ALA A 149 1.78 -9.42 3.47
CA ALA A 149 1.50 -9.39 4.89
C ALA A 149 0.41 -8.35 5.21
N GLU A 150 0.43 -7.18 4.56
CA GLU A 150 -0.60 -6.14 4.78
C GLU A 150 -2.00 -6.59 4.34
N VAL A 151 -2.11 -7.47 3.35
CA VAL A 151 -3.40 -8.14 3.06
C VAL A 151 -3.91 -8.90 4.28
N LYS A 152 -3.02 -9.56 5.03
CA LYS A 152 -3.39 -10.33 6.22
C LYS A 152 -3.71 -9.44 7.41
N HIS A 153 -3.02 -8.32 7.56
CA HIS A 153 -3.37 -7.31 8.56
C HIS A 153 -4.75 -6.72 8.26
N LEU A 154 -5.01 -6.28 7.03
CA LEU A 154 -6.31 -5.77 6.62
C LEU A 154 -7.43 -6.80 6.79
N ASP A 155 -7.19 -8.08 6.46
CA ASP A 155 -8.14 -9.18 6.73
C ASP A 155 -8.44 -9.30 8.25
N ALA A 156 -7.44 -9.12 9.11
CA ALA A 156 -7.62 -9.16 10.56
C ALA A 156 -8.44 -7.96 11.07
N VAL A 157 -8.18 -6.75 10.56
CA VAL A 157 -8.95 -5.55 10.89
C VAL A 157 -10.40 -5.67 10.41
N ARG A 158 -10.63 -6.18 9.19
CA ARG A 158 -11.97 -6.46 8.67
C ARG A 158 -12.78 -7.41 9.55
N THR A 159 -12.11 -8.40 10.14
CA THR A 159 -12.76 -9.30 11.10
C THR A 159 -13.27 -8.53 12.34
N LEU A 160 -12.55 -7.51 12.81
CA LEU A 160 -13.04 -6.62 13.87
C LEU A 160 -14.16 -5.70 13.38
N LEU A 161 -14.02 -5.08 12.20
CA LEU A 161 -15.03 -4.20 11.63
C LEU A 161 -16.39 -4.91 11.55
N GLU A 162 -16.41 -6.14 11.02
CA GLU A 162 -17.61 -6.98 10.96
C GLU A 162 -18.17 -7.28 12.35
N ARG A 163 -17.32 -7.74 13.27
CA ARG A 163 -17.72 -8.14 14.63
C ARG A 163 -18.32 -6.99 15.44
N TYR A 164 -17.83 -5.78 15.22
CA TYR A 164 -18.27 -4.56 15.91
C TYR A 164 -19.28 -3.73 15.12
N ALA A 165 -19.76 -4.25 13.99
CA ALA A 165 -20.71 -3.60 13.08
C ALA A 165 -20.25 -2.19 12.64
N VAL A 166 -18.97 -2.06 12.32
CA VAL A 166 -18.36 -0.86 11.74
C VAL A 166 -18.27 -1.06 10.23
N THR A 167 -18.62 -0.03 9.46
CA THR A 167 -18.49 -0.07 8.00
C THR A 167 -17.02 -0.04 7.62
N ASP A 168 -16.61 -0.94 6.72
CA ASP A 168 -15.25 -0.95 6.18
C ASP A 168 -15.06 0.23 5.20
N PRO A 169 -14.18 1.21 5.52
CA PRO A 169 -13.93 2.34 4.63
C PRO A 169 -13.14 1.94 3.36
N THR A 170 -12.61 0.72 3.30
CA THR A 170 -11.81 0.23 2.17
C THR A 170 -12.59 -0.62 1.18
N ASP A 171 -13.83 -1.00 1.50
CA ASP A 171 -14.62 -1.89 0.65
C ASP A 171 -15.01 -1.21 -0.66
N GLY A 172 -14.74 -1.88 -1.78
CA GLY A 172 -14.97 -1.36 -3.12
C GLY A 172 -14.13 -0.12 -3.49
N ILE A 173 -13.09 0.20 -2.71
CA ILE A 173 -12.18 1.32 -2.99
C ILE A 173 -11.00 0.85 -3.83
N GLU A 174 -10.73 1.55 -4.93
CA GLU A 174 -9.67 1.23 -5.87
C GLU A 174 -8.26 1.39 -5.25
N ALA A 175 -7.29 0.67 -5.81
CA ALA A 175 -5.90 0.77 -5.39
C ALA A 175 -5.37 2.22 -5.53
N GLY A 176 -4.67 2.69 -4.50
CA GLY A 176 -4.14 4.07 -4.43
C GLY A 176 -5.19 5.15 -4.18
N THR A 177 -6.44 4.77 -3.89
CA THR A 177 -7.51 5.70 -3.48
C THR A 177 -7.97 5.44 -2.06
N PHE A 178 -8.35 6.49 -1.34
CA PHE A 178 -8.75 6.45 0.06
C PHE A 178 -9.93 7.38 0.33
N THR A 179 -10.77 7.00 1.30
CA THR A 179 -11.96 7.78 1.65
C THR A 179 -11.64 8.95 2.57
N THR A 180 -10.59 8.82 3.39
CA THR A 180 -10.11 9.89 4.26
C THR A 180 -9.08 10.76 3.54
N ASP A 181 -9.37 12.06 3.42
CA ASP A 181 -8.52 13.04 2.73
C ASP A 181 -7.06 13.06 3.24
N SER A 182 -6.84 12.91 4.54
CA SER A 182 -5.49 12.87 5.11
C SER A 182 -4.72 11.61 4.69
N THR A 183 -5.40 10.47 4.60
CA THR A 183 -4.82 9.20 4.14
C THR A 183 -4.48 9.28 2.66
N GLN A 184 -5.38 9.83 1.83
CA GLN A 184 -5.09 10.07 0.42
C GLN A 184 -3.86 10.96 0.24
N LYS A 185 -3.80 12.07 0.97
CA LYS A 185 -2.66 12.98 0.90
C LYS A 185 -1.35 12.33 1.34
N LEU A 186 -1.39 11.50 2.38
CA LEU A 186 -0.23 10.75 2.85
C LEU A 186 0.27 9.78 1.77
N TYR A 187 -0.64 8.99 1.18
CA TYR A 187 -0.32 8.08 0.09
C TYR A 187 0.32 8.83 -1.10
N ASP A 188 -0.32 9.90 -1.57
CA ASP A 188 0.16 10.69 -2.71
C ASP A 188 1.56 11.24 -2.45
N THR A 189 1.83 11.72 -1.22
CA THR A 189 3.13 12.26 -0.83
C THR A 189 4.20 11.17 -0.81
N LEU A 190 3.93 10.06 -0.13
CA LEU A 190 4.89 8.96 0.00
C LEU A 190 5.18 8.29 -1.34
N LEU A 191 4.17 8.13 -2.20
CA LEU A 191 4.35 7.60 -3.54
C LEU A 191 5.23 8.52 -4.39
N ALA A 192 4.97 9.83 -4.35
CA ALA A 192 5.77 10.81 -5.09
C ALA A 192 7.23 10.82 -4.61
N ASP A 193 7.46 10.84 -3.29
CA ASP A 193 8.80 10.84 -2.70
C ASP A 193 9.53 9.53 -3.00
N GLY A 194 8.88 8.39 -2.79
CA GLY A 194 9.46 7.07 -3.01
C GLY A 194 9.70 6.73 -4.48
N SER A 195 8.97 7.35 -5.41
CA SER A 195 9.20 7.19 -6.86
C SER A 195 10.49 7.88 -7.34
N ALA A 196 11.15 8.67 -6.50
CA ALA A 196 12.40 9.35 -6.87
C ALA A 196 13.61 8.40 -6.94
N SER A 197 13.69 7.41 -6.04
CA SER A 197 14.74 6.39 -6.03
C SER A 197 14.37 5.19 -5.14
N GLN A 198 15.07 4.07 -5.32
CA GLN A 198 14.91 2.88 -4.46
C GLN A 198 15.15 3.20 -2.97
N ASP A 199 16.17 4.01 -2.66
CA ASP A 199 16.45 4.45 -1.29
C ASP A 199 15.32 5.33 -0.72
N ALA A 200 14.72 6.19 -1.55
CA ALA A 200 13.59 7.01 -1.13
C ALA A 200 12.33 6.16 -0.89
N ALA A 201 12.11 5.11 -1.69
CA ALA A 201 11.02 4.16 -1.47
C ALA A 201 11.19 3.38 -0.16
N LEU A 202 12.42 2.97 0.17
CA LEU A 202 12.73 2.34 1.46
C LEU A 202 12.50 3.31 2.62
N GLU A 203 12.85 4.59 2.48
CA GLU A 203 12.53 5.61 3.50
C GLU A 203 11.02 5.83 3.66
N ALA A 204 10.28 5.90 2.55
CA ALA A 204 8.83 6.01 2.56
C ALA A 204 8.18 4.81 3.27
N ALA A 205 8.65 3.59 2.98
CA ALA A 205 8.17 2.39 3.67
C ALA A 205 8.50 2.40 5.17
N ARG A 206 9.73 2.77 5.57
CA ARG A 206 10.07 2.96 6.99
C ARG A 206 9.22 4.03 7.67
N THR A 207 8.74 5.03 6.93
CA THR A 207 7.85 6.06 7.44
C THR A 207 6.46 5.48 7.73
N VAL A 208 5.91 4.68 6.81
CA VAL A 208 4.64 3.95 7.02
C VAL A 208 4.73 3.07 8.26
N GLU A 209 5.72 2.18 8.35
CA GLU A 209 5.81 1.24 9.48
C GLU A 209 5.99 1.94 10.83
N LYS A 210 6.66 3.10 10.87
CA LYS A 210 6.79 3.89 12.10
C LYS A 210 5.47 4.56 12.49
N THR A 211 4.69 5.00 11.51
CA THR A 211 3.35 5.55 11.73
C THR A 211 2.44 4.45 12.27
N ASP A 212 2.38 3.28 11.62
CA ASP A 212 1.55 2.14 12.06
C ASP A 212 1.92 1.71 13.49
N ILE A 213 3.21 1.57 13.80
CA ILE A 213 3.67 1.25 15.17
C ILE A 213 3.18 2.30 16.19
N ALA A 214 3.29 3.59 15.85
CA ALA A 214 2.90 4.68 16.74
C ALA A 214 1.38 4.70 16.96
N ASP A 215 0.61 4.51 15.89
CA ASP A 215 -0.85 4.58 15.91
C ASP A 215 -1.44 3.34 16.57
N LEU A 216 -0.90 2.14 16.33
CA LEU A 216 -1.26 0.91 17.06
C LEU A 216 -0.96 1.04 18.56
N THR A 217 0.22 1.55 18.91
CA THR A 217 0.59 1.77 20.33
C THR A 217 -0.39 2.71 21.01
N ALA A 218 -0.78 3.80 20.34
CA ALA A 218 -1.76 4.75 20.86
C ALA A 218 -3.18 4.17 20.91
N ALA A 219 -3.58 3.39 19.90
CA ALA A 219 -4.91 2.80 19.79
C ALA A 219 -5.17 1.73 20.86
N GLN A 220 -4.14 1.13 21.45
CA GLN A 220 -4.27 0.19 22.57
C GLN A 220 -4.63 0.87 23.90
N ASP A 221 -4.41 2.18 24.05
CA ASP A 221 -4.64 2.89 25.31
C ASP A 221 -6.14 2.90 25.68
N GLY A 222 -6.48 2.22 26.77
CA GLY A 222 -7.84 2.17 27.31
C GLY A 222 -8.74 1.08 26.72
N VAL A 223 -8.28 0.36 25.69
CA VAL A 223 -9.01 -0.77 25.11
C VAL A 223 -9.09 -1.92 26.10
N THR A 224 -10.30 -2.43 26.32
CA THR A 224 -10.55 -3.58 27.21
C THR A 224 -11.09 -4.81 26.47
N ALA A 225 -11.41 -4.65 25.18
CA ALA A 225 -11.84 -5.75 24.32
C ALA A 225 -10.66 -6.66 23.96
N PRO A 226 -10.64 -7.93 24.43
CA PRO A 226 -9.46 -8.77 24.31
C PRO A 226 -9.19 -9.24 22.88
N ASP A 227 -10.20 -9.32 22.03
CA ASP A 227 -10.05 -9.60 20.60
C ASP A 227 -9.46 -8.42 19.82
N VAL A 228 -9.84 -7.19 20.16
CA VAL A 228 -9.22 -5.98 19.60
C VAL A 228 -7.75 -5.90 19.97
N LEU A 229 -7.42 -6.11 21.25
CA LEU A 229 -6.03 -6.13 21.72
C LEU A 229 -5.21 -7.21 21.01
N ALA A 230 -5.76 -8.42 20.83
CA ALA A 230 -5.07 -9.50 20.14
C ALA A 230 -4.74 -9.16 18.68
N VAL A 231 -5.62 -8.45 17.97
CA VAL A 231 -5.34 -7.97 16.61
C VAL A 231 -4.29 -6.88 16.62
N TYR A 232 -4.43 -5.86 17.47
CA TYR A 232 -3.45 -4.77 17.55
C TYR A 232 -2.04 -5.26 17.89
N GLU A 233 -1.91 -6.20 18.83
CA GLU A 233 -0.61 -6.81 19.17
C GLU A 233 -0.02 -7.60 17.99
N HIS A 234 -0.87 -8.27 17.19
CA HIS A 234 -0.44 -9.01 16.01
C HIS A 234 0.08 -8.07 14.91
N LEU A 235 -0.67 -7.01 14.62
CA LEU A 235 -0.30 -5.97 13.65
C LEU A 235 0.98 -5.26 14.09
N LEU A 236 1.07 -4.83 15.35
CA LEU A 236 2.23 -4.14 15.90
C LEU A 236 3.50 -4.97 15.72
N ALA A 237 3.44 -6.25 16.08
CA ALA A 237 4.56 -7.15 15.87
C ALA A 237 4.88 -7.37 14.37
N GLY A 238 3.88 -7.28 13.49
CA GLY A 238 4.02 -7.24 12.03
C GLY A 238 4.82 -6.03 11.57
N SER A 239 4.35 -4.83 11.90
CA SER A 239 4.96 -3.57 11.51
C SER A 239 6.39 -3.44 12.05
N GLU A 240 6.68 -3.92 13.26
CA GLU A 240 8.06 -3.99 13.78
C GLU A 240 8.98 -4.87 12.90
N ARG A 241 8.49 -6.01 12.41
CA ARG A 241 9.26 -6.88 11.51
C ARG A 241 9.41 -6.26 10.12
N HIS A 242 8.38 -5.57 9.63
CA HIS A 242 8.42 -4.87 8.34
C HIS A 242 9.43 -3.72 8.39
N LEU A 243 9.44 -2.93 9.47
CA LEU A 243 10.41 -1.87 9.69
C LEU A 243 11.85 -2.41 9.62
N VAL A 244 12.13 -3.53 10.30
CA VAL A 244 13.44 -4.19 10.22
C VAL A 244 13.73 -4.68 8.80
N ALA A 245 12.75 -5.23 8.09
CA ALA A 245 12.92 -5.68 6.71
C ALA A 245 13.27 -4.53 5.74
N PHE A 246 12.79 -3.31 6.01
CA PHE A 246 13.16 -2.10 5.27
C PHE A 246 14.42 -1.39 5.81
N GLY A 247 15.12 -1.98 6.79
CA GLY A 247 16.37 -1.45 7.34
C GLY A 247 16.18 -0.29 8.33
N GLY A 248 15.10 -0.31 9.11
CA GLY A 248 14.80 0.65 10.18
C GLY A 248 15.38 0.29 11.54
#